data_AF-D3YYN2-F1
#
_entry.id   AF-D3YYN2-F1
#
_cell.length_a   1.000
_cell.length_b   1.000
_cell.length_c   1.000
_cell.angle_alpha   90.00
_cell.angle_beta   90.00
_cell.angle_gamma   90.00
#
_symmetry.space_group_name_H-M   'P 1'
#
loop_
_entity.id
_entity.type
_entity.pdbx_description
1 polymer ?
#
loop_
_entity_poly.entity_id
_entity_poly.type
_entity_poly.pdbx_seq_one_letter_code
_entity_poly.pdbx_strand_id
1 'polypeptide(L)' 'MQARCCLNQKGTILGLDLQNCSLKDPGPNFLQAYTAIIIDLQANPLKDDLANTFRGFTQLQTLIL' A
#
# COMPACT_ATOMS: atom_id res chain seq x y z
N MET A 1 -1.44 -15.67 -2.37
CA MET A 1 -1.70 -14.24 -2.55
C MET A 1 -0.55 -13.68 -3.39
N GLN A 2 -0.85 -13.06 -4.52
CA GLN A 2 0.17 -12.60 -5.48
C GLN A 2 0.01 -11.09 -5.61
N ALA A 3 0.84 -10.36 -4.86
CA ALA A 3 0.93 -8.90 -4.94
C ALA A 3 1.97 -8.52 -6.00
N ARG A 4 1.85 -7.32 -6.56
CA ARG A 4 2.86 -6.75 -7.47
C ARG A 4 3.45 -5.50 -6.85
N CYS A 5 4.76 -5.33 -6.98
CA CYS A 5 5.43 -4.09 -6.63
C CYS A 5 6.27 -3.59 -7.81
N CYS A 6 6.38 -2.27 -7.92
CA CYS A 6 7.28 -1.61 -8.84
C CYS A 6 8.44 -1.04 -8.03
N LEU A 7 9.67 -1.35 -8.43
CA LEU A 7 10.88 -0.84 -7.78
C LEU A 7 11.62 0.14 -8.70
N ASN A 8 12.30 1.13 -8.13
CA ASN A 8 13.30 1.89 -8.87
C ASN A 8 14.62 1.11 -8.99
N GLN A 9 15.62 1.69 -9.68
CA GLN A 9 16.94 1.08 -9.86
C GLN A 9 17.71 0.82 -8.54
N LYS A 10 17.29 1.43 -7.43
CA LYS A 10 17.87 1.26 -6.09
C LYS A 10 17.10 0.25 -5.24
N GLY A 11 16.07 -0.40 -5.80
CA GLY A 11 15.20 -1.33 -5.06
C GLY A 11 14.19 -0.66 -4.14
N THR A 12 13.97 0.66 -4.26
CA THR A 12 12.94 1.38 -3.51
C THR A 12 11.57 1.15 -4.14
N ILE A 13 10.55 0.90 -3.31
CA ILE A 13 9.18 0.69 -3.78
C ILE A 13 8.61 2.01 -4.30
N LEU A 14 8.24 2.03 -5.58
CA LEU A 14 7.52 3.13 -6.22
C LEU A 14 6.01 2.93 -6.17
N GLY A 15 5.57 1.69 -6.36
CA GLY A 15 4.14 1.35 -6.45
C GLY A 15 3.84 0.00 -5.85
N LEU A 16 2.68 -0.10 -5.21
CA LEU A 16 2.13 -1.34 -4.68
C LEU A 16 0.75 -1.59 -5.24
N ASP A 17 0.60 -2.74 -5.87
CA ASP A 17 -0.69 -3.28 -6.28
C ASP A 17 -1.01 -4.46 -5.35
N LEU A 18 -1.95 -4.19 -4.44
CA LEU A 18 -2.52 -5.14 -3.49
C LEU A 18 -4.00 -5.35 -3.78
N GLN A 19 -4.45 -5.09 -5.00
CA GLN A 19 -5.85 -5.26 -5.39
C GLN A 19 -6.29 -6.72 -5.20
N ASN A 20 -7.54 -6.90 -4.74
CA ASN A 20 -8.21 -8.21 -4.62
C ASN A 20 -7.37 -9.28 -3.88
N CYS A 21 -6.65 -8.84 -2.86
CA CYS A 21 -5.78 -9.68 -2.07
C CYS A 21 -6.49 -10.30 -0.85
N SER A 22 -7.80 -10.07 -0.72
CA SER A 22 -8.56 -10.38 0.50
C SER A 22 -7.98 -9.71 1.75
N LEU A 23 -7.32 -8.56 1.57
CA LEU A 23 -6.70 -7.77 2.64
C LEU A 23 -7.80 -7.13 3.50
N LYS A 24 -7.79 -7.40 4.80
CA LYS A 24 -8.74 -6.80 5.75
C LYS A 24 -8.16 -5.58 6.46
N ASP A 25 -6.85 -5.60 6.66
CA ASP A 25 -6.12 -4.62 7.43
C ASP A 25 -4.67 -4.61 6.93
N PRO A 26 -4.18 -3.49 6.39
CA PRO A 26 -2.79 -3.39 5.95
C PRO A 26 -1.79 -3.46 7.14
N GLY A 27 -2.25 -3.21 8.37
CA GLY A 27 -1.51 -3.40 9.61
C GLY A 27 -0.34 -2.43 9.81
N PRO A 28 0.36 -2.51 10.97
CA PRO A 28 1.51 -1.66 11.29
C PRO A 28 2.76 -1.96 10.44
N ASN A 29 2.77 -3.08 9.72
CA ASN A 29 3.88 -3.51 8.86
C ASN A 29 3.83 -2.88 7.46
N PHE A 30 2.90 -1.96 7.22
CA PHE A 30 2.89 -1.17 5.98
C PHE A 30 4.14 -0.26 5.86
N LEU A 31 4.97 -0.14 6.90
CA LEU A 31 6.20 0.67 6.90
C LEU A 31 7.15 0.40 5.72
N GLN A 32 7.20 -0.82 5.18
CA GLN A 32 8.01 -1.11 3.98
C GLN A 32 7.55 -0.31 2.76
N ALA A 33 6.26 0.04 2.72
CA ALA A 33 5.62 0.88 1.73
C ALA A 33 5.78 2.38 1.99
N TYR A 34 6.53 2.85 3.00
CA TYR A 34 6.61 4.29 3.30
C TYR A 34 7.12 5.14 2.11
N THR A 35 7.88 4.51 1.21
CA THR A 35 8.39 5.12 -0.02
C THR A 35 7.44 5.00 -1.21
N ALA A 36 6.37 4.21 -1.10
CA ALA A 36 5.42 3.99 -2.17
C ALA A 36 4.76 5.32 -2.53
N ILE A 37 4.81 5.63 -3.83
CA ILE A 37 4.18 6.80 -4.43
C ILE A 37 2.72 6.48 -4.76
N ILE A 38 2.45 5.22 -5.14
CA ILE A 38 1.13 4.73 -5.54
C ILE A 38 0.80 3.46 -4.76
N ILE A 39 -0.39 3.39 -4.17
CA ILE A 39 -0.93 2.19 -3.52
C ILE A 39 -2.33 1.92 -4.06
N ASP A 40 -2.55 0.73 -4.59
CA ASP A 40 -3.86 0.21 -5.00
C ASP A 40 -4.34 -0.86 -4.02
N LEU A 41 -5.45 -0.59 -3.33
CA LEU A 41 -6.12 -1.48 -2.39
C LEU A 41 -7.52 -1.89 -2.85
N GLN A 42 -7.90 -1.66 -4.11
CA GLN A 42 -9.24 -1.97 -4.59
C GLN A 42 -9.65 -3.43 -4.37
N ALA A 43 -10.96 -3.68 -4.31
CA ALA A 43 -11.53 -5.02 -4.20
C ALA A 43 -11.03 -5.82 -2.97
N ASN A 44 -10.64 -5.12 -1.90
CA ASN A 44 -10.29 -5.73 -0.62
C ASN A 44 -11.39 -5.52 0.42
N PRO A 45 -11.64 -6.49 1.32
CA PRO A 45 -12.57 -6.34 2.44
C PRO A 45 -11.96 -5.52 3.59
N LEU A 46 -11.51 -4.30 3.29
CA LEU A 46 -10.86 -3.41 4.27
C LEU A 46 -11.81 -3.04 5.41
N LYS A 47 -11.27 -2.90 6.62
CA LYS A 47 -11.99 -2.29 7.74
C LYS A 47 -12.22 -0.80 7.45
N ASP A 48 -13.32 -0.26 7.99
CA ASP A 48 -13.73 1.13 7.77
C ASP A 48 -12.73 2.18 8.30
N ASP A 49 -11.89 1.83 9.28
CA ASP A 49 -10.88 2.72 9.84
C ASP A 49 -9.47 2.41 9.32
N LEU A 50 -8.98 3.29 8.45
CA LEU A 50 -7.60 3.31 7.94
C LEU A 50 -6.83 4.57 8.40
N ALA A 51 -7.36 5.34 9.36
CA ALA A 51 -6.88 6.68 9.69
C ALA A 51 -5.39 6.74 10.08
N ASN A 52 -4.86 5.64 10.61
CA ASN A 52 -3.46 5.56 11.05
C ASN A 52 -2.57 4.71 10.14
N THR A 53 -3.11 4.04 9.13
CA THR A 53 -2.39 3.07 8.31
C THR A 53 -1.24 3.71 7.53
N PHE A 54 -1.46 4.90 6.98
CA PHE A 54 -0.49 5.60 6.12
C PHE A 54 0.25 6.74 6.85
N ARG A 55 0.18 6.77 8.18
CA ARG A 55 0.85 7.80 8.96
C ARG A 55 2.37 7.71 8.73
N GLY A 56 3.00 8.82 8.35
CA GLY A 56 4.43 8.89 8.05
C GLY A 56 4.81 8.53 6.61
N PHE A 57 3.84 8.28 5.74
CA PHE A 57 4.08 8.08 4.31
C PHE A 57 4.28 9.45 3.67
N THR A 58 5.54 9.87 3.56
CA THR A 58 5.89 11.21 3.05
C THR A 58 5.88 11.32 1.53
N GLN A 59 5.84 10.19 0.82
CA GLN A 59 5.92 10.14 -0.64
C GLN A 59 4.62 9.69 -1.32
N LEU A 60 3.60 9.30 -0.55
CA LEU A 60 2.34 8.80 -1.10
C LEU A 60 1.59 9.91 -1.84
N GLN A 61 1.34 9.70 -3.14
CA GLN A 61 0.64 10.65 -4.01
C GLN A 61 -0.72 10.10 -4.47
N THR A 62 -0.82 8.78 -4.65
CA THR A 62 -2.05 8.14 -5.12
C THR A 62 -2.40 6.97 -4.21
N LEU A 63 -3.61 7.01 -3.66
CA LEU A 63 -4.24 5.91 -2.94
C LEU A 63 -5.53 5.56 -3.66
N ILE A 64 -5.67 4.30 -4.06
CA ILE A 64 -6.88 3.77 -4.69
C ILE A 64 -7.52 2.79 -3.71
N LEU A 65 -8.80 3.01 -3.38
CA LEU A 65 -9.59 2.21 -2.44
C LEU A 65 -10.77 1.55 -3.15
#